data_AF-A0AAU9UMN2-F1
#
_entry.id   AF-A0AAU9UMN2-F1
#
_cell.length_a   1.000
_cell.length_b   1.000
_cell.length_c   1.000
_cell.angle_alpha   90.00
_cell.angle_beta   90.00
_cell.angle_gamma   90.00
#
_symmetry.space_group_name_H-M   'P 1'
#
loop_
_entity.id
_entity.type
_entity.pdbx_description
1 polymer ?
#
loop_
_entity_poly.entity_id
_entity_poly.type
_entity_poly.pdbx_seq_one_letter_code
_entity_poly.pdbx_strand_id
1 'polypeptide(L)'
;MKQVFITKKGHTEILASSAVPKNVKRKPANPPAHAAADAERDAEITNSCPDDGFFADAEQCDKYYECRNGKIIEKLCPDGMVFNDYSPEEEKCDLPFNIDCSQRPKLQEPIPAEHCPRQNGYFSHSDPKECGKFYYCVDGKFNMITCPDGLVYNEKTGICTWADEAKKKGCGAADVFQFDCPPVNETFGLTHPRYADPEDCQFFYVCINGNTPRRSGCKLGQAFDDVSKKCEWARKVPECADWYKDQLTDAELDALENPPTPKPKPTGTVSRRKPQRPVKGKQIEADEE
;
A
#
# COMPACT_ATOMS: atom_id res chain seq x y z
N MET A 1 21.97 -29.76 -71.99
CA MET A 1 21.76 -31.17 -72.40
C MET A 1 20.44 -31.69 -71.81
N LYS A 2 19.64 -32.36 -72.66
CA LYS A 2 18.53 -33.32 -72.48
C LYS A 2 18.15 -33.72 -71.03
N GLN A 3 16.90 -33.53 -70.56
CA GLN A 3 15.67 -34.39 -70.65
C GLN A 3 15.84 -35.77 -69.98
N VAL A 4 14.96 -36.27 -69.09
CA VAL A 4 13.57 -36.81 -69.24
C VAL A 4 13.03 -37.09 -67.81
N PHE A 5 11.91 -36.54 -67.31
CA PHE A 5 10.46 -36.89 -67.42
C PHE A 5 9.95 -38.21 -66.78
N ILE A 6 8.69 -38.12 -66.30
CA ILE A 6 7.62 -39.15 -66.09
C ILE A 6 7.40 -39.64 -64.64
N THR A 7 6.20 -39.66 -64.01
CA THR A 7 4.86 -39.06 -64.19
C THR A 7 3.94 -39.44 -63.00
N LYS A 8 2.96 -38.55 -62.67
CA LYS A 8 1.52 -38.80 -62.30
C LYS A 8 1.21 -39.64 -61.03
N LYS A 9 0.12 -39.48 -60.28
CA LYS A 9 -1.15 -38.71 -60.32
C LYS A 9 -1.84 -38.96 -58.96
N GLY A 10 -2.75 -38.07 -58.54
CA GLY A 10 -3.78 -38.38 -57.52
C GLY A 10 -4.06 -37.19 -56.62
N HIS A 11 -4.81 -36.20 -57.09
CA HIS A 11 -6.27 -36.02 -56.90
C HIS A 11 -6.59 -35.04 -55.76
N THR A 12 -7.13 -33.90 -56.20
CA THR A 12 -7.90 -32.86 -55.53
C THR A 12 -8.95 -33.39 -54.54
N GLU A 13 -9.14 -32.71 -53.41
CA GLU A 13 -10.29 -31.84 -53.14
C GLU A 13 -10.11 -31.10 -51.79
N ILE A 14 -10.12 -29.76 -51.81
CA ILE A 14 -10.27 -28.92 -50.62
C ILE A 14 -11.69 -28.37 -50.68
N LEU A 15 -12.57 -28.92 -49.84
CA LEU A 15 -13.87 -28.33 -49.53
C LEU A 15 -13.79 -27.65 -48.16
N ALA A 16 -14.11 -26.37 -48.15
CA ALA A 16 -14.27 -25.55 -46.96
C ALA A 16 -15.43 -26.07 -46.10
N SER A 17 -15.25 -26.07 -44.78
CA SER A 17 -16.37 -26.00 -43.84
C SER A 17 -15.94 -25.29 -42.57
N SER A 18 -16.39 -24.05 -42.45
CA SER A 18 -16.37 -23.24 -41.24
C SER A 18 -17.20 -23.91 -40.14
N ALA A 19 -16.58 -24.23 -39.01
CA ALA A 19 -17.29 -24.61 -37.79
C ALA A 19 -16.85 -23.70 -36.64
N VAL A 20 -17.66 -22.69 -36.39
CA VAL A 20 -17.64 -21.82 -35.20
C VAL A 20 -18.06 -22.67 -33.99
N PRO A 21 -17.30 -22.71 -32.88
CA PRO A 21 -17.74 -23.38 -31.67
C PRO A 21 -18.91 -22.63 -31.03
N LYS A 22 -20.01 -23.35 -30.78
CA LYS A 22 -21.27 -22.85 -30.23
C LYS A 22 -21.09 -22.39 -28.78
N ASN A 23 -21.50 -21.16 -28.53
CA ASN A 23 -21.57 -20.46 -27.25
C ASN A 23 -22.57 -21.16 -26.31
N VAL A 24 -22.07 -21.78 -25.23
CA VAL A 24 -22.91 -22.35 -24.17
C VAL A 24 -23.31 -21.22 -23.22
N LYS A 25 -24.57 -20.76 -23.35
CA LYS A 25 -25.17 -19.80 -22.42
C LYS A 25 -25.21 -20.39 -21.01
N ARG A 26 -24.34 -19.91 -20.12
CA ARG A 26 -24.46 -20.16 -18.68
C ARG A 26 -25.68 -19.39 -18.16
N LYS A 27 -26.61 -20.09 -17.49
CA LYS A 27 -27.71 -19.46 -16.76
C LYS A 27 -27.14 -18.54 -15.67
N PRO A 28 -27.75 -17.37 -15.40
CA PRO A 28 -27.33 -16.53 -14.28
C PRO A 28 -27.53 -17.31 -12.97
N ALA A 29 -26.50 -17.32 -12.14
CA ALA A 29 -26.59 -17.83 -10.78
C ALA A 29 -27.53 -16.91 -9.98
N ASN A 30 -28.46 -17.49 -9.23
CA ASN A 30 -29.24 -16.72 -8.26
C ASN A 30 -28.27 -16.09 -7.23
N PRO A 31 -28.50 -14.84 -6.79
CA PRO A 31 -27.70 -14.23 -5.74
C PRO A 31 -27.82 -15.04 -4.44
N PRO A 32 -26.78 -15.03 -3.58
CA PRO A 32 -26.88 -15.61 -2.25
C PRO A 32 -27.98 -14.91 -1.44
N ALA A 33 -28.68 -15.66 -0.60
CA ALA A 33 -29.85 -15.21 0.16
C ALA A 33 -29.62 -13.97 1.05
N HIS A 34 -28.37 -13.61 1.35
CA HIS A 34 -28.01 -12.38 2.06
C HIS A 34 -28.32 -11.11 1.25
N ALA A 35 -28.03 -11.09 -0.05
CA ALA A 35 -28.25 -9.92 -0.90
C ALA A 35 -29.74 -9.59 -1.13
N ALA A 36 -30.62 -10.57 -0.96
CA ALA A 36 -32.07 -10.37 -1.11
C ALA A 36 -32.69 -9.77 0.17
N ALA A 37 -32.19 -10.17 1.34
CA ALA A 37 -32.66 -9.63 2.63
C ALA A 37 -32.24 -8.17 2.84
N ASP A 38 -31.05 -7.79 2.36
CA ASP A 38 -30.58 -6.40 2.43
C ASP A 38 -31.40 -5.49 1.49
N ALA A 39 -31.70 -5.94 0.27
CA ALA A 39 -32.51 -5.19 -0.69
C ALA A 39 -33.98 -4.98 -0.25
N GLU A 40 -34.56 -5.92 0.49
CA GLU A 40 -35.90 -5.75 1.09
C GLU A 40 -35.90 -4.78 2.27
N ARG A 41 -34.81 -4.72 3.04
CA ARG A 41 -34.63 -3.75 4.13
C ARG A 41 -34.39 -2.32 3.62
N ASP A 42 -33.65 -2.17 2.52
CA ASP A 42 -33.32 -0.87 1.91
C ASP A 42 -34.53 -0.19 1.25
N ALA A 43 -35.51 -0.96 0.77
CA ALA A 43 -36.77 -0.42 0.25
C ALA A 43 -37.71 0.07 1.37
N GLU A 44 -37.56 -0.43 2.60
CA GLU A 44 -38.49 -0.17 3.71
C GLU A 44 -38.19 1.15 4.45
N ILE A 45 -36.92 1.60 4.46
CA ILE A 45 -36.50 2.85 5.10
C ILE A 45 -37.07 4.09 4.37
N THR A 46 -37.46 3.96 3.10
CA THR A 46 -38.11 5.07 2.37
C THR A 46 -39.50 5.43 2.90
N ASN A 47 -40.14 4.58 3.72
CA ASN A 47 -41.48 4.84 4.25
C ASN A 47 -41.66 4.63 5.77
N SER A 48 -40.72 3.98 6.48
CA SER A 48 -40.77 3.84 7.95
C SER A 48 -39.40 3.51 8.56
N CYS A 49 -39.13 4.02 9.77
CA CYS A 49 -37.99 3.59 10.59
C CYS A 49 -38.29 2.24 11.25
N PRO A 50 -37.41 1.23 11.14
CA PRO A 50 -37.56 -0.03 11.88
C PRO A 50 -37.38 0.18 13.39
N ASP A 51 -36.33 0.93 13.76
CA ASP A 51 -35.92 1.26 15.13
C ASP A 51 -35.24 2.65 15.16
N ASP A 52 -34.97 3.18 16.35
CA ASP A 52 -34.15 4.39 16.51
C ASP A 52 -32.68 4.08 16.18
N GLY A 53 -32.04 4.92 15.36
CA GLY A 53 -30.67 4.69 14.89
C GLY A 53 -30.31 5.47 13.64
N PHE A 54 -29.20 5.07 13.01
CA PHE A 54 -28.64 5.68 11.80
C PHE A 54 -28.56 4.64 10.68
N PHE A 55 -29.07 5.00 9.50
CA PHE A 55 -29.19 4.09 8.37
C PHE A 55 -28.67 4.73 7.08
N ALA A 56 -27.95 3.96 6.27
CA ALA A 56 -27.43 4.42 4.98
C ALA A 56 -28.56 4.70 3.97
N ASP A 57 -28.30 5.61 3.04
CA ASP A 57 -29.11 5.73 1.83
C ASP A 57 -28.78 4.64 0.80
N ALA A 58 -29.80 4.17 0.08
CA ALA A 58 -29.68 3.07 -0.87
C ALA A 58 -28.90 3.44 -2.14
N GLU A 59 -28.81 4.72 -2.50
CA GLU A 59 -28.18 5.15 -3.76
C GLU A 59 -26.96 6.06 -3.54
N GLN A 60 -26.93 6.80 -2.43
CA GLN A 60 -25.94 7.83 -2.14
C GLN A 60 -25.06 7.48 -0.92
N CYS A 61 -23.75 7.31 -1.14
CA CYS A 61 -22.85 6.81 -0.11
C CYS A 61 -22.62 7.78 1.06
N ASP A 62 -22.76 9.08 0.82
CA ASP A 62 -22.57 10.12 1.83
C ASP A 62 -23.88 10.61 2.43
N LYS A 63 -25.02 10.01 2.07
CA LYS A 63 -26.33 10.30 2.67
C LYS A 63 -26.73 9.20 3.65
N TYR A 64 -27.34 9.62 4.74
CA TYR A 64 -27.88 8.73 5.76
C TYR A 64 -29.10 9.34 6.44
N TYR A 65 -29.80 8.52 7.21
CA TYR A 65 -31.03 8.86 7.90
C TYR A 65 -30.84 8.64 9.39
N GLU A 66 -31.17 9.65 10.20
CA GLU A 66 -31.39 9.48 11.63
C GLU A 66 -32.87 9.17 11.86
N CYS A 67 -33.13 7.99 12.41
CA CYS A 67 -34.44 7.55 12.85
C CYS A 67 -34.59 7.84 14.35
N ARG A 68 -35.60 8.64 14.69
CA ARG A 68 -35.93 8.94 16.09
C ARG A 68 -37.44 9.02 16.29
N ASN A 69 -37.98 8.18 17.17
CA ASN A 69 -39.41 8.06 17.47
C ASN A 69 -40.26 7.88 16.19
N GLY A 70 -39.79 7.04 15.27
CA GLY A 70 -40.48 6.79 13.99
C GLY A 70 -40.40 7.93 12.98
N LYS A 71 -39.64 9.01 13.27
CA LYS A 71 -39.39 10.12 12.33
C LYS A 71 -38.03 9.96 11.68
N ILE A 72 -38.01 10.08 10.36
CA ILE A 72 -36.80 10.10 9.53
C ILE A 72 -36.28 11.54 9.44
N ILE A 73 -35.00 11.73 9.71
CA ILE A 73 -34.27 12.98 9.50
C ILE A 73 -33.14 12.68 8.50
N GLU A 74 -33.21 13.28 7.32
CA GLU A 74 -32.16 13.13 6.31
C GLU A 74 -30.92 13.95 6.68
N LYS A 75 -29.74 13.35 6.52
CA LYS A 75 -28.45 13.97 6.78
C LYS A 75 -27.42 13.61 5.70
N LEU A 76 -26.39 14.42 5.61
CA LEU A 76 -25.23 14.20 4.77
C LEU A 76 -23.97 14.15 5.64
N CYS A 77 -23.04 13.28 5.28
CA CYS A 77 -21.70 13.31 5.81
C CYS A 77 -20.99 14.60 5.36
N PRO A 78 -19.99 15.08 6.12
CA PRO A 78 -19.12 16.17 5.67
C PRO A 78 -18.56 15.89 4.27
N ASP A 79 -18.47 16.92 3.42
CA ASP A 79 -18.01 16.76 2.03
C ASP A 79 -16.65 16.06 1.96
N GLY A 80 -16.60 14.98 1.19
CA GLY A 80 -15.42 14.10 1.07
C GLY A 80 -15.40 12.88 1.99
N MET A 81 -16.40 12.71 2.86
CA MET A 81 -16.61 11.52 3.68
C MET A 81 -17.88 10.79 3.27
N VAL A 82 -18.00 9.52 3.66
CA VAL A 82 -19.14 8.65 3.37
C VAL A 82 -19.65 8.02 4.65
N PHE A 83 -20.94 7.67 4.67
CA PHE A 83 -21.57 7.10 5.87
C PHE A 83 -21.09 5.68 6.11
N ASN A 84 -20.66 5.41 7.35
CA ASN A 84 -20.25 4.09 7.82
C ASN A 84 -21.46 3.39 8.45
N ASP A 85 -21.93 2.32 7.80
CA ASP A 85 -23.15 1.60 8.13
C ASP A 85 -22.91 0.31 8.94
N TYR A 86 -21.73 0.14 9.54
CA TYR A 86 -21.40 -1.06 10.32
C TYR A 86 -22.14 -1.17 11.66
N SER A 87 -22.63 -0.06 12.22
CA SER A 87 -23.40 -0.02 13.47
C SER A 87 -24.50 1.04 13.37
N PRO A 88 -25.79 0.66 13.44
CA PRO A 88 -26.91 1.60 13.43
C PRO A 88 -26.97 2.52 14.65
N GLU A 89 -26.20 2.24 15.72
CA GLU A 89 -26.18 3.06 16.93
C GLU A 89 -25.18 4.24 16.86
N GLU A 90 -24.25 4.22 15.90
CA GLU A 90 -23.18 5.20 15.76
C GLU A 90 -23.36 6.11 14.54
N GLU A 91 -23.49 7.42 14.76
CA GLU A 91 -23.45 8.42 13.68
C GLU A 91 -22.00 8.63 13.22
N LYS A 92 -21.53 7.79 12.30
CA LYS A 92 -20.14 7.80 11.86
C LYS A 92 -20.01 8.01 10.36
N CYS A 93 -19.18 8.99 10.00
CA CYS A 93 -18.69 9.17 8.64
C CYS A 93 -17.22 8.74 8.59
N ASP A 94 -16.82 8.08 7.51
CA ASP A 94 -15.46 7.60 7.29
C ASP A 94 -15.00 7.99 5.87
N LEU A 95 -13.73 7.74 5.57
CA LEU A 95 -13.18 8.04 4.25
C LEU A 95 -13.65 7.02 3.21
N PRO A 96 -13.83 7.42 1.93
CA PRO A 96 -14.37 6.54 0.88
C PRO A 96 -13.58 5.25 0.64
N PHE A 97 -12.30 5.18 1.02
CA PHE A 97 -11.49 3.97 0.89
C PHE A 97 -11.68 2.97 2.04
N ASN A 98 -12.32 3.37 3.14
CA ASN A 98 -12.62 2.49 4.28
C ASN A 98 -14.02 1.84 4.16
N ILE A 99 -14.89 2.35 3.29
CA ILE A 99 -16.29 1.93 3.15
C ILE A 99 -16.55 1.52 1.70
N ASP A 100 -17.21 0.38 1.49
CA ASP A 100 -17.57 -0.07 0.14
C ASP A 100 -18.83 0.65 -0.37
N CYS A 101 -18.62 1.71 -1.15
CA CYS A 101 -19.70 2.46 -1.80
C CYS A 101 -20.18 1.85 -3.11
N SER A 102 -19.75 0.64 -3.51
CA SER A 102 -20.04 0.09 -4.84
C SER A 102 -21.53 -0.08 -5.14
N GLN A 103 -22.36 -0.30 -4.11
CA GLN A 103 -23.81 -0.42 -4.26
C GLN A 103 -24.54 0.93 -4.23
N ARG A 104 -23.94 1.96 -3.64
CA ARG A 104 -24.51 3.31 -3.45
C ARG A 104 -23.53 4.40 -3.91
N PRO A 105 -23.17 4.45 -5.21
CA PRO A 105 -22.02 5.23 -5.66
C PRO A 105 -22.25 6.75 -5.74
N LYS A 106 -23.48 7.24 -5.57
CA LYS A 106 -23.75 8.69 -5.65
C LYS A 106 -23.12 9.39 -4.46
N LEU A 107 -22.73 10.64 -4.66
CA LEU A 107 -22.19 11.54 -3.63
C LEU A 107 -22.82 12.91 -3.81
N GLN A 108 -22.78 13.73 -2.75
CA GLN A 108 -23.14 15.13 -2.83
C GLN A 108 -22.21 15.90 -3.77
N GLU A 109 -22.66 17.06 -4.23
CA GLU A 109 -21.83 17.95 -5.03
C GLU A 109 -20.57 18.36 -4.26
N PRO A 110 -19.38 18.27 -4.87
CA PRO A 110 -18.13 18.60 -4.20
C PRO A 110 -18.04 20.08 -3.88
N ILE A 111 -17.47 20.41 -2.71
CA ILE A 111 -17.17 21.78 -2.32
C ILE A 111 -15.64 21.95 -2.38
N PRO A 112 -15.09 22.39 -3.53
CA PRO A 112 -13.65 22.47 -3.69
C PRO A 112 -13.04 23.63 -2.89
N ALA A 113 -11.80 23.45 -2.47
CA ALA A 113 -10.91 24.47 -1.91
C ALA A 113 -9.51 24.34 -2.52
N GLU A 114 -8.57 25.16 -2.08
CA GLU A 114 -7.18 25.10 -2.56
C GLU A 114 -6.57 23.71 -2.28
N HIS A 115 -6.11 23.04 -3.34
CA HIS A 115 -5.57 21.66 -3.30
C HIS A 115 -6.52 20.56 -2.78
N CYS A 116 -7.77 20.90 -2.50
CA CYS A 116 -8.79 20.02 -1.95
C CYS A 116 -9.98 19.94 -2.92
N PRO A 117 -10.05 18.94 -3.81
CA PRO A 117 -11.22 18.70 -4.65
C PRO A 117 -12.54 18.57 -3.85
N ARG A 118 -12.46 18.09 -2.61
CA ARG A 118 -13.53 18.07 -1.60
C ARG A 118 -12.98 18.54 -0.26
N GLN A 119 -13.84 18.96 0.65
CA GLN A 119 -13.43 19.51 1.96
C GLN A 119 -12.56 18.54 2.78
N ASN A 120 -12.86 17.24 2.71
CA ASN A 120 -12.17 16.20 3.48
C ASN A 120 -11.61 15.11 2.57
N GLY A 121 -10.44 14.58 2.90
CA GLY A 121 -9.87 13.41 2.23
C GLY A 121 -8.41 13.54 1.87
N TYR A 122 -7.94 12.59 1.07
CA TYR A 122 -6.56 12.53 0.60
C TYR A 122 -6.52 12.63 -0.93
N PHE A 123 -5.77 13.59 -1.45
CA PHE A 123 -5.79 13.94 -2.87
C PHE A 123 -4.38 13.99 -3.45
N SER A 124 -4.25 13.59 -4.71
CA SER A 124 -2.96 13.65 -5.41
C SER A 124 -2.42 15.08 -5.47
N HIS A 125 -1.09 15.22 -5.51
CA HIS A 125 -0.46 16.50 -5.80
C HIS A 125 -0.92 17.05 -7.17
N SER A 126 -0.98 18.38 -7.28
CA SER A 126 -1.46 19.09 -8.47
C SER A 126 -0.53 18.93 -9.68
N ASP A 127 0.78 18.88 -9.45
CA ASP A 127 1.75 18.47 -10.47
C ASP A 127 1.73 16.93 -10.63
N PRO A 128 1.39 16.39 -11.82
CA PRO A 128 1.37 14.96 -12.06
C PRO A 128 2.74 14.27 -11.95
N LYS A 129 3.85 15.01 -12.04
CA LYS A 129 5.22 14.48 -11.86
C LYS A 129 5.59 14.29 -10.39
N GLU A 130 4.88 14.94 -9.48
CA GLU A 130 5.07 14.80 -8.04
C GLU A 130 4.32 13.55 -7.55
N CYS A 131 4.94 12.39 -7.80
CA CYS A 131 4.35 11.08 -7.57
C CYS A 131 4.27 10.71 -6.08
N GLY A 132 5.25 11.15 -5.29
CA GLY A 132 5.35 10.88 -3.86
C GLY A 132 4.72 11.95 -2.97
N LYS A 133 4.04 12.96 -3.51
CA LYS A 133 3.38 14.01 -2.72
C LYS A 133 1.87 13.93 -2.85
N PHE A 134 1.18 14.27 -1.77
CA PHE A 134 -0.29 14.31 -1.73
C PHE A 134 -0.76 15.31 -0.68
N TYR A 135 -2.04 15.67 -0.74
CA TYR A 135 -2.69 16.60 0.18
C TYR A 135 -3.64 15.84 1.09
N TYR A 136 -3.55 16.12 2.38
CA TYR A 136 -4.54 15.72 3.38
C TYR A 136 -5.39 16.91 3.74
N CYS A 137 -6.68 16.85 3.44
CA CYS A 137 -7.64 17.92 3.62
C CYS A 137 -8.58 17.64 4.79
N VAL A 138 -8.78 18.65 5.63
CA VAL A 138 -9.77 18.70 6.70
C VAL A 138 -10.48 20.05 6.62
N ASP A 139 -11.80 20.04 6.42
CA ASP A 139 -12.62 21.25 6.26
C ASP A 139 -12.03 22.27 5.27
N GLY A 140 -11.57 21.76 4.13
CA GLY A 140 -11.01 22.55 3.02
C GLY A 140 -9.61 23.10 3.26
N LYS A 141 -8.97 22.78 4.40
CA LYS A 141 -7.58 23.14 4.70
C LYS A 141 -6.68 21.94 4.44
N PHE A 142 -5.66 22.13 3.60
CA PHE A 142 -4.73 21.06 3.24
C PHE A 142 -3.44 21.08 4.09
N ASN A 143 -2.88 19.89 4.30
CA ASN A 143 -1.47 19.68 4.62
C ASN A 143 -0.84 18.85 3.50
N MET A 144 0.31 19.28 2.99
CA MET A 144 1.06 18.49 2.01
C MET A 144 1.92 17.45 2.72
N ILE A 145 1.76 16.18 2.35
CA ILE A 145 2.49 15.04 2.90
C ILE A 145 3.36 14.44 1.79
N THR A 146 4.58 14.08 2.14
CA THR A 146 5.51 13.37 1.26
C THR A 146 5.59 11.91 1.72
N CYS A 147 5.36 10.99 0.79
CA CYS A 147 5.56 9.56 0.98
C CYS A 147 7.02 9.26 1.32
N PRO A 148 7.29 8.14 2.02
CA PRO A 148 8.65 7.63 2.11
C PRO A 148 9.31 7.48 0.73
N ASP A 149 10.62 7.66 0.69
CA ASP A 149 11.38 7.69 -0.57
C ASP A 149 11.11 6.47 -1.45
N GLY A 150 10.84 6.73 -2.73
CA GLY A 150 10.56 5.68 -3.72
C GLY A 150 9.13 5.15 -3.72
N LEU A 151 8.24 5.66 -2.87
CA LEU A 151 6.82 5.33 -2.87
C LEU A 151 5.98 6.38 -3.61
N VAL A 152 4.87 5.92 -4.17
CA VAL A 152 3.91 6.71 -4.94
C VAL A 152 2.59 6.74 -4.18
N TYR A 153 1.99 7.92 -4.07
CA TYR A 153 0.66 8.05 -3.48
C TYR A 153 -0.39 7.36 -4.37
N ASN A 154 -1.14 6.42 -3.81
CA ASN A 154 -2.21 5.70 -4.47
C ASN A 154 -3.57 6.26 -4.02
N GLU A 155 -4.20 7.05 -4.89
CA GLU A 155 -5.48 7.71 -4.63
C GLU A 155 -6.64 6.72 -4.38
N LYS A 156 -6.56 5.49 -4.91
CA LYS A 156 -7.62 4.49 -4.72
C LYS A 156 -7.63 3.90 -3.32
N THR A 157 -6.46 3.80 -2.70
CA THR A 157 -6.29 3.18 -1.38
C THR A 157 -5.97 4.19 -0.29
N GLY A 158 -5.68 5.44 -0.64
CA GLY A 158 -5.32 6.51 0.29
C GLY A 158 -3.95 6.33 0.95
N ILE A 159 -3.09 5.44 0.42
CA ILE A 159 -1.79 5.11 1.02
C ILE A 159 -0.64 5.24 0.01
N CYS A 160 0.57 5.42 0.53
CA CYS A 160 1.79 5.36 -0.26
C CYS A 160 2.16 3.90 -0.54
N THR A 161 2.18 3.52 -1.82
CA THR A 161 2.53 2.15 -2.26
C THR A 161 3.64 2.21 -3.29
N TRP A 162 4.12 1.04 -3.70
CA TRP A 162 5.07 0.97 -4.79
C TRP A 162 4.45 1.43 -6.12
N ALA A 163 5.28 2.00 -7.02
CA ALA A 163 4.85 2.52 -8.33
C ALA A 163 4.04 1.52 -9.19
N ASP A 164 4.45 0.26 -9.21
CA ASP A 164 3.81 -0.87 -9.91
C ASP A 164 2.45 -1.27 -9.33
N GLU A 165 2.24 -1.06 -8.04
CA GLU A 165 0.96 -1.25 -7.36
C GLU A 165 0.04 -0.04 -7.52
N ALA A 166 0.60 1.17 -7.40
CA ALA A 166 -0.13 2.43 -7.54
C ALA A 166 -0.71 2.59 -8.95
N LYS A 167 0.01 2.10 -9.98
CA LYS A 167 -0.39 2.18 -11.40
C LYS A 167 -0.79 3.59 -11.83
N LYS A 168 -0.19 4.61 -11.20
CA LYS A 168 -0.39 6.02 -11.54
C LYS A 168 0.38 6.33 -12.83
N LYS A 169 -0.33 6.86 -13.82
CA LYS A 169 0.25 7.17 -15.14
C LYS A 169 1.36 8.22 -15.00
N GLY A 170 2.55 7.94 -15.54
CA GLY A 170 3.72 8.82 -15.45
C GLY A 170 4.43 8.79 -14.10
N CYS A 171 4.13 7.79 -13.27
CA CYS A 171 4.78 7.55 -11.99
C CYS A 171 5.30 6.10 -11.92
N GLY A 172 5.85 5.59 -13.02
CA GLY A 172 6.53 4.30 -13.03
C GLY A 172 7.78 4.34 -12.15
N ALA A 173 8.30 3.18 -11.77
CA ALA A 173 9.50 3.11 -10.94
C ALA A 173 10.70 3.87 -11.57
N ALA A 174 10.85 3.79 -12.89
CA ALA A 174 11.87 4.55 -13.62
C ALA A 174 11.66 6.07 -13.53
N ASP A 175 10.40 6.55 -13.55
CA ASP A 175 10.08 7.99 -13.41
C ASP A 175 10.39 8.48 -11.99
N VAL A 176 10.02 7.69 -10.97
CA VAL A 176 10.21 8.02 -9.55
C VAL A 176 11.68 8.09 -9.19
N PHE A 177 12.48 7.14 -9.69
CA PHE A 177 13.90 7.05 -9.39
C PHE A 177 14.80 7.74 -10.42
N GLN A 178 14.25 8.21 -11.53
CA GLN A 178 14.98 8.79 -12.66
C GLN A 178 16.11 7.87 -13.16
N PHE A 179 15.86 6.56 -13.15
CA PHE A 179 16.83 5.53 -13.48
C PHE A 179 16.17 4.41 -14.28
N ASP A 180 16.80 4.02 -15.39
CA ASP A 180 16.37 2.88 -16.20
C ASP A 180 17.27 1.68 -15.97
N CYS A 181 16.65 0.52 -15.71
CA CYS A 181 17.38 -0.73 -15.59
C CYS A 181 18.07 -1.10 -16.91
N PRO A 182 19.38 -1.41 -16.90
CA PRO A 182 20.07 -1.91 -18.08
C PRO A 182 19.37 -3.14 -18.68
N PRO A 183 19.23 -3.21 -20.01
CA PRO A 183 18.54 -4.30 -20.67
C PRO A 183 19.31 -5.61 -20.48
N VAL A 184 18.62 -6.63 -20.02
CA VAL A 184 19.16 -7.96 -19.75
C VAL A 184 18.24 -9.05 -20.28
N ASN A 185 18.77 -10.26 -20.46
CA ASN A 185 17.93 -11.40 -20.81
C ASN A 185 17.01 -11.79 -19.64
N GLU A 186 15.92 -12.51 -19.93
CA GLU A 186 14.91 -12.89 -18.93
C GLU A 186 15.52 -13.70 -17.78
N THR A 187 16.37 -14.68 -18.08
CA THR A 187 17.01 -15.54 -17.08
C THR A 187 17.83 -14.74 -16.06
N PHE A 188 18.57 -13.74 -16.52
CA PHE A 188 19.33 -12.86 -15.65
C PHE A 188 18.43 -11.84 -14.95
N GLY A 189 17.40 -11.33 -15.61
CA GLY A 189 16.40 -10.45 -14.99
C GLY A 189 15.71 -11.07 -13.77
N LEU A 190 15.46 -12.38 -13.81
CA LEU A 190 14.91 -13.15 -12.66
C LEU A 190 15.85 -13.16 -11.45
N THR A 191 17.14 -12.89 -11.62
CA THR A 191 18.10 -12.77 -10.50
C THR A 191 18.05 -11.39 -9.82
N HIS A 192 17.25 -10.46 -10.35
CA HIS A 192 17.12 -9.08 -9.87
C HIS A 192 18.48 -8.37 -9.81
N PRO A 193 19.12 -8.12 -10.98
CA PRO A 193 20.46 -7.59 -11.01
C PRO A 193 20.55 -6.23 -10.33
N ARG A 194 21.74 -5.95 -9.80
CA ARG A 194 22.04 -4.74 -9.02
C ARG A 194 23.00 -3.85 -9.78
N TYR A 195 22.81 -2.54 -9.67
CA TYR A 195 23.59 -1.53 -10.35
C TYR A 195 23.88 -0.37 -9.39
N ALA A 196 25.10 0.16 -9.39
CA ALA A 196 25.45 1.33 -8.61
C ALA A 196 24.52 2.52 -8.93
N ASP A 197 24.21 3.32 -7.91
CA ASP A 197 23.60 4.63 -8.10
C ASP A 197 24.69 5.58 -8.62
N PRO A 198 24.48 6.28 -9.76
CA PRO A 198 25.49 7.13 -10.36
C PRO A 198 25.81 8.39 -9.55
N GLU A 199 24.90 8.83 -8.69
CA GLU A 199 25.03 10.09 -7.95
C GLU A 199 25.33 9.86 -6.46
N ASP A 200 25.20 8.62 -5.97
CA ASP A 200 25.31 8.32 -4.55
C ASP A 200 25.93 6.94 -4.29
N CYS A 201 27.22 6.95 -3.93
CA CYS A 201 27.98 5.73 -3.64
C CYS A 201 27.36 4.84 -2.55
N GLN A 202 26.56 5.39 -1.62
CA GLN A 202 25.91 4.58 -0.59
C GLN A 202 24.76 3.76 -1.16
N PHE A 203 24.13 4.19 -2.25
CA PHE A 203 22.94 3.57 -2.80
C PHE A 203 23.22 2.79 -4.08
N PHE A 204 22.27 1.93 -4.42
CA PHE A 204 22.26 1.11 -5.61
C PHE A 204 20.83 0.78 -6.00
N TYR A 205 20.62 0.40 -7.24
CA TYR A 205 19.33 -0.05 -7.76
C TYR A 205 19.27 -1.57 -7.85
N VAL A 206 18.19 -2.15 -7.34
CA VAL A 206 17.79 -3.53 -7.59
C VAL A 206 16.74 -3.52 -8.70
N CYS A 207 17.03 -4.15 -9.83
CA CYS A 207 16.13 -4.22 -10.97
C CYS A 207 15.25 -5.47 -10.88
N ILE A 208 14.05 -5.34 -10.29
CA ILE A 208 13.09 -6.43 -10.20
C ILE A 208 12.70 -6.88 -11.61
N ASN A 209 12.77 -8.19 -11.84
CA ASN A 209 12.61 -8.85 -13.16
C ASN A 209 13.46 -8.24 -14.29
N GLY A 210 14.55 -7.55 -13.94
CA GLY A 210 15.45 -6.89 -14.89
C GLY A 210 14.96 -5.55 -15.45
N ASN A 211 13.79 -5.04 -15.05
CA ASN A 211 13.22 -3.83 -15.63
C ASN A 211 12.62 -2.81 -14.64
N THR A 212 12.34 -3.21 -13.40
CA THR A 212 11.66 -2.33 -12.42
C THR A 212 12.65 -1.94 -11.32
N PRO A 213 13.20 -0.71 -11.34
CA PRO A 213 14.22 -0.31 -10.38
C PRO A 213 13.65 -0.10 -8.99
N ARG A 214 14.42 -0.48 -7.97
CA ARG A 214 14.21 -0.14 -6.56
C ARG A 214 15.51 0.39 -5.99
N ARG A 215 15.51 1.62 -5.48
CA ARG A 215 16.68 2.14 -4.78
C ARG A 215 16.85 1.43 -3.43
N SER A 216 18.07 1.09 -3.09
CA SER A 216 18.46 0.41 -1.84
C SER A 216 19.79 0.96 -1.37
N GLY A 217 20.03 0.95 -0.06
CA GLY A 217 21.23 1.54 0.53
C GLY A 217 22.13 0.49 1.18
N CYS A 218 23.43 0.72 1.06
CA CYS A 218 24.44 0.10 1.90
C CYS A 218 24.41 0.71 3.32
N LYS A 219 25.03 0.01 4.28
CA LYS A 219 25.19 0.57 5.63
C LYS A 219 26.04 1.84 5.58
N LEU A 220 25.85 2.72 6.56
CA LEU A 220 26.69 3.91 6.71
C LEU A 220 28.18 3.52 6.74
N GLY A 221 29.00 4.21 5.96
CA GLY A 221 30.42 3.91 5.76
C GLY A 221 30.73 2.87 4.67
N GLN A 222 29.72 2.19 4.14
CA GLN A 222 29.85 1.29 2.98
C GLN A 222 29.40 1.99 1.70
N ALA A 223 29.98 1.56 0.59
CA ALA A 223 29.59 1.94 -0.77
C ALA A 223 29.25 0.68 -1.57
N PHE A 224 28.41 0.82 -2.59
CA PHE A 224 28.12 -0.28 -3.48
C PHE A 224 29.25 -0.44 -4.52
N ASP A 225 29.93 -1.58 -4.49
CA ASP A 225 30.92 -1.94 -5.51
C ASP A 225 30.22 -2.56 -6.73
N ASP A 226 30.26 -1.85 -7.86
CA ASP A 226 29.60 -2.29 -9.09
C ASP A 226 30.33 -3.48 -9.75
N VAL A 227 31.57 -3.78 -9.36
CA VAL A 227 32.30 -4.94 -9.90
C VAL A 227 31.87 -6.23 -9.18
N SER A 228 31.94 -6.26 -7.85
CA SER A 228 31.51 -7.43 -7.07
C SER A 228 29.99 -7.53 -6.89
N LYS A 229 29.25 -6.46 -7.22
CA LYS A 229 27.80 -6.31 -7.01
C LYS A 229 27.41 -6.44 -5.54
N LYS A 230 28.19 -5.87 -4.62
CA LYS A 230 27.97 -5.95 -3.18
C LYS A 230 28.35 -4.65 -2.49
N CYS A 231 27.78 -4.42 -1.31
CA CYS A 231 28.25 -3.37 -0.42
C CYS A 231 29.61 -3.76 0.16
N GLU A 232 30.57 -2.87 0.05
CA GLU A 232 31.91 -2.99 0.63
C GLU A 232 32.26 -1.67 1.33
N TRP A 233 33.26 -1.67 2.21
CA TRP A 233 33.71 -0.43 2.84
C TRP A 233 34.14 0.59 1.79
N ALA A 234 33.67 1.83 1.91
CA ALA A 234 33.84 2.85 0.88
C ALA A 234 35.31 3.00 0.44
N ARG A 235 36.25 2.99 1.40
CA ARG A 235 37.72 3.04 1.17
C ARG A 235 38.28 1.93 0.27
N LYS A 236 37.59 0.81 0.10
CA LYS A 236 38.00 -0.33 -0.76
C LYS A 236 37.33 -0.28 -2.13
N VAL A 237 36.37 0.60 -2.34
CA VAL A 237 35.71 0.86 -3.61
C VAL A 237 36.43 2.06 -4.24
N PRO A 238 37.31 1.87 -5.24
CA PRO A 238 38.21 2.94 -5.70
C PRO A 238 37.49 4.22 -6.13
N GLU A 239 36.36 4.10 -6.82
CA GLU A 239 35.52 5.23 -7.25
C GLU A 239 34.82 5.97 -6.09
N CYS A 240 34.67 5.32 -4.93
CA CYS A 240 33.95 5.82 -3.77
C CYS A 240 34.83 5.96 -2.52
N ALA A 241 36.15 5.82 -2.65
CA ALA A 241 37.08 5.79 -1.53
C ALA A 241 36.98 7.02 -0.62
N ASP A 242 36.60 8.14 -1.24
CA ASP A 242 36.56 9.46 -0.61
C ASP A 242 35.13 9.93 -0.30
N TRP A 243 34.10 9.13 -0.62
CA TRP A 243 32.69 9.51 -0.54
C TRP A 243 32.25 10.05 0.83
N TYR A 244 32.76 9.44 1.91
CA TYR A 244 32.38 9.83 3.28
C TYR A 244 33.32 10.83 3.94
N LYS A 245 34.38 11.31 3.28
CA LYS A 245 35.39 12.18 3.92
C LYS A 245 34.83 13.47 4.52
N ASP A 246 33.76 14.01 3.94
CA ASP A 246 33.09 15.22 4.43
C ASP A 246 31.93 14.94 5.40
N GLN A 247 31.56 13.66 5.57
CA GLN A 247 30.44 13.22 6.41
C GLN A 247 30.89 12.54 7.71
N LEU A 248 32.02 11.84 7.66
CA LEU A 248 32.57 11.04 8.75
C LEU A 248 34.09 11.23 8.82
N THR A 249 34.62 11.25 10.04
CA THR A 249 36.06 11.19 10.26
C THR A 249 36.60 9.78 10.00
N ASP A 250 37.90 9.67 9.69
CA ASP A 250 38.57 8.37 9.51
C ASP A 250 38.40 7.45 10.73
N ALA A 251 38.38 8.03 11.94
CA ALA A 251 38.18 7.29 13.19
C ALA A 251 36.75 6.75 13.33
N GLU A 252 35.74 7.52 12.91
CA GLU A 252 34.35 7.07 12.90
C GLU A 252 34.13 5.97 11.87
N LEU A 253 34.72 6.11 10.67
CA LEU A 253 34.64 5.10 9.63
C LEU A 253 35.33 3.79 10.06
N ASP A 254 36.50 3.88 10.70
CA ASP A 254 37.18 2.70 11.26
C ASP A 254 36.37 2.05 12.39
N ALA A 255 35.72 2.84 13.24
CA ALA A 255 34.84 2.31 14.29
C ALA A 255 33.59 1.61 13.73
N LEU A 256 33.08 2.04 12.56
CA LEU A 256 31.99 1.35 11.86
C LEU A 256 32.45 0.00 11.27
N GLU A 257 33.67 -0.06 10.71
CA GLU A 257 34.24 -1.28 10.14
C GLU A 257 34.66 -2.29 11.21
N ASN A 258 35.23 -1.78 12.30
CA ASN A 258 35.78 -2.54 13.40
C ASN A 258 35.04 -2.17 14.70
N PRO A 259 33.76 -2.56 14.84
CA PRO A 259 32.99 -2.22 16.02
C PRO A 259 33.67 -2.81 17.27
N PRO A 260 33.85 -2.01 18.34
CA PRO A 260 34.50 -2.49 19.55
C PRO A 260 33.69 -3.65 20.13
N THR A 261 34.39 -4.70 20.56
CA THR A 261 33.74 -5.84 21.20
C THR A 261 32.96 -5.36 22.44
N PRO A 262 31.66 -5.68 22.55
CA PRO A 262 30.90 -5.27 23.71
C PRO A 262 31.55 -5.87 24.97
N LYS A 263 31.95 -5.01 25.91
CA LYS A 263 32.48 -5.47 27.20
C LYS A 263 31.43 -6.39 27.84
N PRO A 264 31.83 -7.58 28.34
CA PRO A 264 30.90 -8.48 28.99
C PRO A 264 30.22 -7.74 30.14
N LYS A 265 28.88 -7.70 30.11
CA LYS A 265 28.07 -7.13 31.17
C LYS A 265 28.44 -7.87 32.46
N PRO A 266 28.86 -7.19 33.55
CA PRO A 266 29.20 -7.88 34.78
C PRO A 266 27.98 -8.69 35.22
N THR A 267 28.15 -10.01 35.29
CA THR A 267 27.15 -10.93 35.80
C THR A 267 26.96 -10.60 37.27
N GLY A 268 25.96 -9.77 37.56
CA GLY A 268 25.52 -9.50 38.91
C GLY A 268 25.27 -10.84 39.60
N THR A 269 26.02 -11.08 40.68
CA THR A 269 25.83 -12.22 41.56
C THR A 269 24.35 -12.32 41.92
N VAL A 270 23.74 -13.44 41.56
CA VAL A 270 22.39 -13.80 42.00
C VAL A 270 22.43 -13.83 43.53
N SER A 271 21.94 -12.77 44.17
CA SER A 271 21.74 -12.73 45.61
C SER A 271 20.68 -13.77 45.95
N ARG A 272 21.12 -14.94 46.41
CA ARG A 272 20.28 -15.98 47.03
C ARG A 272 19.62 -15.35 48.26
N ARG A 273 18.42 -14.79 48.10
CA ARG A 273 17.54 -14.52 49.24
C ARG A 273 17.19 -15.86 49.88
N LYS A 274 17.72 -16.07 51.08
CA LYS A 274 17.39 -17.19 51.97
C LYS A 274 15.89 -17.13 52.29
N PRO A 275 15.12 -18.23 52.22
CA PRO A 275 13.71 -18.19 52.59
C PRO A 275 13.59 -17.93 54.10
N GLN A 276 12.90 -16.86 54.50
CA GLN A 276 12.50 -16.64 55.88
C GLN A 276 11.32 -17.58 56.23
N ARG A 277 11.45 -18.28 57.35
CA ARG A 277 10.43 -19.16 57.92
C ARG A 277 9.26 -18.30 58.46
N PRO A 278 7.99 -18.64 58.20
CA PRO A 278 6.87 -17.84 58.68
C PRO A 278 6.72 -17.99 60.20
N VAL A 279 6.57 -16.84 60.88
CA VAL A 279 6.31 -16.76 62.32
C VAL A 279 4.81 -16.95 62.56
N LYS A 280 4.47 -17.84 63.51
CA LYS A 280 3.11 -18.15 63.97
C LYS A 280 2.43 -16.89 64.52
N GLY A 281 1.19 -16.66 64.11
CA GLY A 281 0.34 -15.56 64.55
C GLY A 281 0.01 -15.61 66.05
N LYS A 282 -0.18 -14.42 66.62
CA LYS A 282 -0.73 -14.23 67.97
C LYS A 282 -2.00 -13.39 67.82
N GLN A 283 -3.11 -13.94 68.31
CA GLN A 283 -4.44 -13.33 68.36
C GLN A 283 -4.39 -12.03 69.17
N ILE A 284 -5.19 -11.05 68.77
CA ILE A 284 -5.51 -9.88 69.59
C ILE A 284 -7.03 -9.91 69.78
N GLU A 285 -7.43 -10.08 71.04
CA GLU A 285 -8.80 -9.91 71.53
C GLU A 285 -9.21 -8.44 71.40
N ALA A 286 -10.46 -8.24 71.02
CA ALA A 286 -11.13 -6.95 71.05
C ALA A 286 -11.88 -6.86 72.39
N ASP A 287 -11.59 -5.82 73.17
CA ASP A 287 -12.45 -5.40 74.27
C ASP A 287 -12.84 -3.94 74.09
N GLU A 288 -14.13 -3.72 74.37
CA GLU A 288 -14.90 -2.48 74.31
C GLU A 288 -14.47 -1.48 75.39
N GLU A 289 -14.45 -0.18 75.04
CA GLU A 289 -15.11 0.91 75.79
C GLU A 289 -15.20 2.19 74.93
#